data_AF-A0A3N4I644-F1
#
_entry.id   AF-A0A3N4I644-F1
#
_cell.length_a   1.000
_cell.length_b   1.000
_cell.length_c   1.000
_cell.angle_alpha   90.00
_cell.angle_beta   90.00
_cell.angle_gamma   90.00
#
_symmetry.space_group_name_H-M   'P 1'
#
loop_
_entity.id
_entity.type
_entity.pdbx_description
1 polymer ?
#
loop_
_entity_poly.entity_id
_entity_poly.type
_entity_poly.pdbx_seq_one_letter_code
_entity_poly.pdbx_strand_id
1 'polypeptide(L)'
;MKRHGFSGQPASHGNSKTHRAMGSAGQSQGGGSRVLPGKRMAGRMGGQNCTVKGLEILEFKGDTGTVILTGAVPGPNNGLIRIMPNLNKWQEWPQLKTVEEQTEAVAQ
;
A
#
# COMPACT_ATOMS: atom_id res chain seq x y z
N MET A 1 16.41 10.20 -3.53
CA MET A 1 16.45 9.41 -2.29
C MET A 1 15.05 9.01 -1.83
N LYS A 2 14.31 9.83 -1.05
CA LYS A 2 13.02 9.43 -0.42
C LYS A 2 11.97 8.77 -1.34
N ARG A 3 11.74 9.30 -2.54
CA ARG A 3 10.70 8.81 -3.45
C ARG A 3 10.96 7.42 -4.04
N HIS A 4 12.22 7.12 -4.38
CA HIS A 4 12.61 5.93 -5.17
C HIS A 4 13.69 5.07 -4.51
N GLY A 5 14.13 5.40 -3.29
CA GLY A 5 15.17 4.65 -2.57
C GLY A 5 16.59 4.75 -3.14
N PHE A 6 16.93 5.78 -3.94
CA PHE A 6 18.29 5.94 -4.48
C PHE A 6 19.35 6.10 -3.36
N SER A 7 20.50 5.45 -3.50
CA SER A 7 21.60 5.37 -2.52
C SER A 7 22.38 6.67 -2.31
N GLY A 8 22.42 7.57 -3.30
CA GLY A 8 23.18 8.83 -3.23
C GLY A 8 24.65 8.70 -3.58
N GLN A 9 25.38 9.79 -3.37
CA GLN A 9 26.84 9.86 -3.57
C GLN A 9 27.55 9.97 -2.21
N PRO A 10 28.83 9.58 -2.10
CA PRO A 10 29.57 9.64 -0.83
C PRO A 10 29.54 11.03 -0.21
N ALA A 11 29.56 11.09 1.13
CA ALA A 11 29.60 12.35 1.88
C ALA A 11 31.02 12.97 1.92
N SER A 12 32.06 12.15 1.75
CA SER A 12 33.47 12.53 1.79
C SER A 12 34.16 12.28 0.45
N HIS A 13 35.50 12.39 0.41
CA HIS A 13 36.35 12.14 -0.77
C HIS A 13 36.10 13.12 -1.94
N GLY A 14 36.07 14.42 -1.66
CA GLY A 14 36.04 15.47 -2.69
C GLY A 14 34.69 15.64 -3.40
N ASN A 15 33.61 15.02 -2.90
CA ASN A 15 32.29 15.24 -3.45
C ASN A 15 31.81 16.67 -3.22
N SER A 16 31.56 17.41 -4.31
CA SER A 16 31.01 18.76 -4.26
C SER A 16 29.52 18.77 -4.63
N LYS A 17 28.67 19.02 -3.62
CA LYS A 17 27.22 19.28 -3.77
C LYS A 17 26.37 18.17 -4.41
N THR A 18 26.91 16.97 -4.68
CA THR A 18 26.15 15.89 -5.35
C THR A 18 25.61 14.81 -4.41
N HIS A 19 25.75 14.96 -3.09
CA HIS A 19 25.34 13.93 -2.11
C HIS A 19 23.91 13.40 -2.32
N ARG A 20 22.97 14.28 -2.73
CA ARG A 20 21.55 13.94 -2.99
C ARG A 20 21.16 13.98 -4.47
N ALA A 21 22.13 14.12 -5.37
CA ALA A 21 21.87 14.15 -6.81
C ALA A 21 21.31 12.82 -7.31
N MET A 22 20.58 12.85 -8.42
CA MET A 22 20.00 11.65 -9.03
C MET A 22 21.02 10.78 -9.78
N GLY A 23 22.20 11.31 -10.11
CA GLY A 23 23.16 10.68 -11.01
C GLY A 23 22.77 10.84 -12.48
N SER A 24 23.27 9.93 -13.34
CA SER A 24 22.99 10.00 -14.77
C SER A 24 21.52 9.71 -15.10
N ALA A 25 20.92 10.54 -15.96
CA ALA A 25 19.55 10.37 -16.44
C ALA A 25 19.44 9.42 -17.65
N GLY A 26 20.51 9.24 -18.43
CA GLY A 26 20.46 8.49 -19.69
C GLY A 26 21.83 8.20 -20.29
N GLN A 27 21.82 7.39 -21.35
CA GLN A 27 22.99 6.99 -22.13
C GLN A 27 23.21 7.94 -23.32
N SER A 28 24.42 7.95 -23.86
CA SER A 28 24.80 8.70 -25.08
C SER A 28 24.38 7.95 -26.36
N GLN A 29 24.98 8.26 -27.52
CA GLN A 29 24.69 7.66 -28.83
C GLN A 29 24.61 6.12 -28.77
N GLY A 30 23.54 5.56 -29.34
CA GLY A 30 23.24 4.12 -29.37
C GLY A 30 21.89 3.73 -28.76
N GLY A 31 21.37 4.51 -27.80
CA GLY A 31 20.09 4.24 -27.12
C GLY A 31 19.06 5.37 -27.23
N GLY A 32 19.30 6.34 -28.11
CA GLY A 32 18.55 7.59 -28.23
C GLY A 32 19.08 8.64 -27.24
N SER A 33 19.53 9.80 -27.75
CA SER A 33 20.08 10.92 -26.96
C SER A 33 19.04 11.65 -26.09
N ARG A 34 17.99 10.95 -25.65
CA ARG A 34 16.84 11.46 -24.91
C ARG A 34 16.65 10.66 -23.63
N VAL A 35 15.95 11.25 -22.67
CA VAL A 35 15.48 10.52 -21.50
C VAL A 35 14.28 9.64 -21.90
N LEU A 36 14.31 8.36 -21.49
CA LEU A 36 13.22 7.43 -21.74
C LEU A 36 11.97 7.77 -20.89
N PRO A 37 10.75 7.63 -21.44
CA PRO A 37 9.52 7.79 -20.67
C PRO A 37 9.49 6.86 -19.45
N GLY A 38 8.96 7.35 -18.33
CA GLY A 38 8.90 6.58 -17.08
C GLY A 38 10.21 6.54 -16.28
N LYS A 39 11.27 7.22 -16.71
CA LYS A 39 12.50 7.35 -15.91
C LYS A 39 12.19 7.95 -14.54
N ARG A 40 12.66 7.28 -13.48
CA ARG A 40 12.48 7.70 -12.10
C ARG A 40 13.21 9.02 -11.82
N MET A 41 12.46 10.08 -11.56
CA MET A 41 12.97 11.42 -11.24
C MET A 41 12.33 11.98 -9.96
N ALA A 42 12.80 13.16 -9.54
CA ALA A 42 12.17 13.94 -8.48
C ALA A 42 10.70 14.27 -8.82
N GLY A 43 9.88 14.48 -7.81
CA GLY A 43 8.46 14.79 -7.98
C GLY A 43 7.66 14.51 -6.72
N ARG A 44 6.34 14.67 -6.82
CA ARG A 44 5.40 14.43 -5.72
C ARG A 44 5.46 12.96 -5.26
N MET A 45 5.50 12.77 -3.95
CA MET A 45 5.40 11.48 -3.28
C MET A 45 4.13 11.47 -2.43
N GLY A 46 3.28 10.46 -2.60
CA GLY A 46 1.96 10.39 -1.96
C GLY A 46 0.87 11.14 -2.72
N GLY A 47 -0.32 11.23 -2.12
CA GLY A 47 -1.51 11.81 -2.76
C GLY A 47 -2.09 10.94 -3.88
N GLN A 48 -1.84 9.64 -3.83
CA GLN A 48 -2.36 8.65 -4.77
C GLN A 48 -3.18 7.62 -3.99
N ASN A 49 -4.20 7.07 -4.64
CA ASN A 49 -4.98 5.98 -4.06
C ASN A 49 -4.12 4.72 -4.02
N CYS A 50 -3.99 4.13 -2.83
CA CYS A 50 -3.28 2.88 -2.63
C CYS A 50 -4.16 1.89 -1.88
N THR A 51 -4.00 0.61 -2.20
CA THR A 51 -4.79 -0.48 -1.63
C THR A 51 -3.84 -1.47 -0.99
N VAL A 52 -4.00 -1.71 0.30
CA VAL A 52 -3.34 -2.80 1.01
C VAL A 52 -4.27 -4.02 0.94
N LYS A 53 -3.77 -5.12 0.39
CA LYS A 53 -4.54 -6.37 0.22
C LYS A 53 -4.17 -7.35 1.34
N GLY A 54 -5.11 -8.23 1.68
CA GLY A 54 -4.87 -9.32 2.63
C GLY A 54 -4.87 -8.91 4.10
N LEU A 55 -5.50 -7.78 4.45
CA LEU A 55 -5.78 -7.45 5.84
C LEU A 55 -6.93 -8.33 6.37
N GLU A 56 -6.79 -8.82 7.58
CA GLU A 56 -7.80 -9.65 8.25
C GLU A 56 -8.63 -8.79 9.20
N ILE A 57 -9.93 -9.08 9.28
CA ILE A 57 -10.83 -8.44 10.23
C ILE A 57 -10.78 -9.26 11.52
N LEU A 58 -10.32 -8.64 12.62
CA LEU A 58 -10.26 -9.28 13.94
C LEU A 58 -11.62 -9.26 14.62
N GLU A 59 -12.29 -8.10 14.60
CA GLU A 59 -13.55 -7.90 15.27
C GLU A 59 -14.38 -6.84 14.55
N PHE A 60 -15.69 -7.07 14.51
CA PHE A 60 -16.68 -6.12 14.04
C PHE A 60 -17.64 -5.80 15.19
N LYS A 61 -17.63 -4.54 15.65
CA LYS A 61 -18.55 -4.05 16.68
C LYS A 61 -19.66 -3.27 16.01
N GLY A 62 -20.80 -3.94 15.79
CA GLY A 62 -21.98 -3.35 15.15
C GLY A 62 -22.52 -2.12 15.91
N ASP A 63 -22.50 -2.17 17.24
CA ASP A 63 -23.05 -1.12 18.10
C ASP A 63 -22.31 0.22 17.96
N THR A 64 -20.99 0.17 17.79
CA THR A 64 -20.14 1.37 17.66
C THR A 64 -19.72 1.66 16.23
N GLY A 65 -20.18 0.85 15.26
CA GLY A 65 -19.77 0.95 13.85
C GLY A 65 -18.26 0.83 13.64
N THR A 66 -17.56 0.12 14.52
CA THR A 66 -16.08 0.05 14.54
C THR A 66 -15.59 -1.28 13.98
N VAL A 67 -14.58 -1.22 13.10
CA VAL A 67 -13.92 -2.39 12.53
C VAL A 67 -12.47 -2.43 12.99
N ILE A 68 -12.06 -3.56 13.57
CA ILE A 68 -10.67 -3.77 13.98
C ILE A 68 -9.98 -4.63 12.92
N LEU A 69 -8.92 -4.09 12.32
CA LEU A 69 -8.14 -4.73 11.26
C LEU A 69 -6.74 -5.10 11.77
N THR A 70 -6.15 -6.15 11.21
CA THR A 70 -4.73 -6.41 11.36
C THR A 70 -3.93 -5.44 10.47
N GLY A 71 -2.84 -4.87 11.00
CA GLY A 71 -1.89 -4.08 10.21
C GLY A 71 -2.25 -2.60 10.01
N ALA A 72 -1.72 -2.00 8.94
CA ALA A 72 -1.76 -0.56 8.69
C ALA A 72 -2.71 -0.18 7.56
N VAL A 73 -3.49 0.89 7.78
CA VAL A 73 -4.39 1.49 6.80
C VAL A 73 -3.67 2.62 6.07
N PRO A 74 -3.76 2.70 4.72
CA PRO A 74 -3.14 3.78 3.98
C PRO A 74 -3.86 5.11 4.19
N GLY A 75 -3.10 6.15 4.51
CA GLY A 75 -3.59 7.53 4.67
C GLY A 75 -3.41 8.08 6.09
N PRO A 76 -3.70 9.36 6.30
CA PRO A 76 -3.73 9.95 7.63
C PRO A 76 -4.96 9.47 8.42
N ASN A 77 -4.91 9.64 9.75
CA ASN A 77 -6.07 9.42 10.62
C ASN A 77 -7.24 10.32 10.19
N ASN A 78 -8.48 9.84 10.36
CA ASN A 78 -9.71 10.48 9.90
C ASN A 78 -9.83 10.67 8.38
N GLY A 79 -8.99 9.99 7.59
CA GLY A 79 -9.15 9.91 6.14
C GLY A 79 -10.32 9.00 5.74
N LEU A 80 -10.94 9.31 4.59
CA LEU A 80 -11.93 8.41 4.00
C LEU A 80 -11.24 7.18 3.41
N ILE A 81 -11.75 6.00 3.76
CA ILE A 81 -11.24 4.72 3.28
C ILE A 81 -12.34 3.91 2.60
N ARG A 82 -11.94 3.06 1.65
CA ARG A 82 -12.84 2.13 0.97
C ARG A 82 -12.45 0.71 1.34
N ILE A 83 -13.38 -0.02 1.97
CA ILE A 83 -13.24 -1.44 2.29
C ILE A 83 -13.91 -2.24 1.17
N MET A 84 -13.21 -3.26 0.66
CA MET A 84 -13.70 -4.15 -0.39
C MET A 84 -13.36 -5.60 -0.02
N PRO A 85 -14.16 -6.58 -0.45
CA PRO A 85 -13.80 -7.98 -0.32
C PRO A 85 -12.50 -8.26 -1.07
N ASN A 86 -11.70 -9.18 -0.52
CA ASN A 86 -10.45 -9.57 -1.16
C ASN A 86 -10.72 -10.49 -2.35
N LEU A 87 -10.61 -9.95 -3.56
CA LEU A 87 -10.85 -10.68 -4.82
C LEU A 87 -9.92 -11.88 -5.04
N ASN A 88 -8.79 -11.96 -4.33
CA ASN A 88 -7.80 -13.01 -4.53
C ASN A 88 -8.06 -14.27 -3.68
N LYS A 89 -9.03 -14.24 -2.77
CA LYS A 89 -9.46 -15.44 -2.03
C LYS A 89 -10.68 -16.03 -2.71
N TRP A 90 -10.52 -17.23 -3.26
CA TRP A 90 -11.63 -18.15 -3.56
C TRP A 90 -12.17 -18.65 -2.23
N GLN A 91 -12.92 -17.80 -1.54
CA GLN A 91 -13.51 -18.17 -0.27
C GLN A 91 -14.94 -18.66 -0.56
N GLU A 92 -15.19 -19.93 -0.27
CA GLU A 92 -16.54 -20.45 -0.17
C GLU A 92 -17.31 -19.60 0.84
N TRP A 93 -18.50 -19.15 0.45
CA TRP A 93 -19.33 -18.35 1.33
C TRP A 93 -19.62 -19.17 2.58
N PRO A 94 -19.43 -18.62 3.81
CA PRO A 94 -19.79 -19.34 5.01
C PRO A 94 -21.28 -19.68 4.88
N GLN A 95 -21.59 -20.98 4.90
CA GLN A 95 -22.96 -21.48 4.91
C GLN A 95 -23.64 -20.83 6.12
N LEU A 96 -24.62 -19.95 5.87
CA LEU A 96 -25.38 -19.31 6.95
C LEU A 96 -26.10 -20.44 7.68
N LYS A 97 -25.82 -20.62 8.97
CA LYS A 97 -26.60 -21.56 9.80
C LYS A 97 -28.04 -21.10 9.78
N THR A 98 -28.94 -21.97 9.34
CA THR A 98 -30.38 -21.72 9.36
C THR A 98 -30.81 -21.44 10.80
N VAL A 99 -31.79 -20.55 11.00
CA VAL A 99 -32.24 -20.09 12.34
C VAL A 99 -32.61 -21.26 13.27
N GLU A 100 -33.04 -22.40 12.70
CA GLU A 100 -33.42 -23.61 13.41
C GLU A 100 -32.26 -24.28 14.18
N GLU A 101 -31.04 -24.31 13.63
CA GLU A 101 -29.86 -24.86 14.32
C GLU A 101 -29.38 -23.97 15.48
N GLN A 102 -29.68 -22.66 15.42
CA GLN A 102 -29.32 -21.73 16.48
C GLN A 102 -30.28 -21.81 17.67
N THR A 103 -31.55 -22.17 17.46
CA THR A 103 -32.52 -22.37 18.55
C THR A 103 -32.28 -23.66 19.33
N GLU A 104 -31.77 -24.71 18.69
CA GLU A 104 -31.46 -25.99 19.36
C GLU A 104 -30.21 -25.91 20.24
N ALA A 105 -29.21 -25.12 19.85
CA ALA A 105 -27.97 -24.92 20.61
C ALA A 105 -28.14 -24.04 21.87
N VAL A 106 -29.24 -23.28 21.97
CA VAL A 106 -29.58 -22.45 23.14
C VAL A 106 -30.52 -23.20 24.09
N ALA A 107 -31.14 -24.30 23.63
CA ALA A 107 -32.08 -25.12 24.41
C ALA A 107 -31.42 -26.33 25.11
N GLN A 108 -30.11 -26.54 24.94
CA GLN A 108 -29.28 -27.51 25.67
C GLN A 108 -28.37 -26.79 26.67
#